data_AF-A0A8H4PTW2-F1
#
_entry.id   AF-A0A8H4PTW2-F1
#
_cell.length_a   1.000
_cell.length_b   1.000
_cell.length_c   1.000
_cell.angle_alpha   90.00
_cell.angle_beta   90.00
_cell.angle_gamma   90.00
#
_symmetry.space_group_name_H-M   'P 1'
#
loop_
_entity.id
_entity.type
_entity.pdbx_description
1 polymer ?
#
loop_
_entity_poly.entity_id
_entity_poly.type
_entity_poly.pdbx_seq_one_letter_code
_entity_poly.pdbx_strand_id
1 'polypeptide(L)'
;MASTTQPPGRRKLIHSLDTPFSAVSWPEISLDDQDTILELLCNLLSPLGQHRRAHIKRSKGKRAARRAAETGPQDRSPSGAKAPPRPELCAEVDVGFNSITRRLEELSQTNSDSQSIASKVGLSQPYSMIFVARGDLSSAFNCHFPKMIGVTSKDSHHADKARLVGFSKPCSDRLGSALGVARVSSVAVTRGAPGAGALWDFVQKAVAPVGISWLQDVGCTEYRETKISSVESSVGTKKAKMA
;
A
#
# COMPACT_ATOMS: atom_id res chain seq x y z
N MET A 1 -4.23 40.38 35.02
CA MET A 1 -3.75 39.01 34.79
C MET A 1 -2.50 39.10 33.93
N ALA A 2 -1.32 38.81 34.49
CA ALA A 2 -0.03 39.01 33.80
C ALA A 2 0.24 37.85 32.83
N SER A 3 0.39 38.16 31.55
CA SER A 3 0.88 37.25 30.52
C SER A 3 2.36 36.95 30.77
N THR A 4 2.68 35.70 31.09
CA THR A 4 4.07 35.26 31.25
C THR A 4 4.69 35.07 29.87
N THR A 5 5.44 36.06 29.41
CA THR A 5 6.25 35.97 28.19
C THR A 5 7.42 35.04 28.45
N GLN A 6 7.42 33.83 27.87
CA GLN A 6 8.58 32.93 27.93
C GLN A 6 9.81 33.61 27.30
N PRO A 7 11.01 33.50 27.91
CA PRO A 7 12.23 34.02 27.30
C PRO A 7 12.54 33.23 26.02
N PRO A 8 13.05 33.90 24.96
CA PRO A 8 13.40 33.23 23.71
C PRO A 8 14.50 32.18 23.99
N GLY A 9 14.18 30.90 23.73
CA GLY A 9 15.15 29.81 23.82
C GLY A 9 16.35 30.05 22.90
N ARG A 10 17.55 29.63 23.33
CA ARG A 10 18.76 29.74 22.50
C ARG A 10 18.58 28.93 21.23
N ARG A 11 18.73 29.56 20.07
CA ARG A 11 18.76 28.86 18.77
C ARG A 11 20.18 28.41 18.47
N LYS A 12 20.34 27.19 17.99
CA LYS A 12 21.60 26.67 17.47
C LYS A 12 21.39 26.20 16.04
N LEU A 13 22.32 26.55 15.17
CA LEU A 13 22.35 26.00 13.82
C LEU A 13 22.76 24.53 13.89
N ILE A 14 21.91 23.64 13.39
CA ILE A 14 22.20 22.20 13.26
C ILE A 14 22.38 21.91 11.77
N HIS A 15 23.52 21.34 11.42
CA HIS A 15 23.77 20.83 10.08
C HIS A 15 23.32 19.37 10.00
N SER A 16 22.52 19.03 9.00
CA SER A 16 22.05 17.68 8.71
C SER A 16 22.42 17.31 7.27
N LEU A 17 22.93 16.10 7.09
CA LEU A 17 23.17 15.53 5.77
C LEU A 17 21.84 15.00 5.21
N ASP A 18 21.53 15.36 3.97
CA ASP A 18 20.39 14.85 3.21
C ASP A 18 20.89 13.89 2.11
N THR A 19 20.07 12.95 1.70
CA THR A 19 20.46 11.96 0.69
C THR A 19 20.33 12.55 -0.73
N PRO A 20 21.40 12.58 -1.55
CA PRO A 20 21.35 13.12 -2.92
C PRO A 20 20.68 12.16 -3.92
N PHE A 21 20.49 10.90 -3.51
CA PHE A 21 19.68 9.94 -4.26
C PHE A 21 18.22 10.36 -4.16
N SER A 22 17.60 10.59 -5.31
CA SER A 22 16.23 11.07 -5.42
C SER A 22 15.30 10.23 -4.54
N ALA A 23 14.63 10.89 -3.58
CA ALA A 23 13.48 10.30 -2.92
C ALA A 23 12.51 9.85 -4.04
N VAL A 24 12.17 8.56 -4.09
CA VAL A 24 11.25 8.07 -5.12
C VAL A 24 9.93 8.78 -4.90
N SER A 25 9.57 9.63 -5.86
CA SER A 25 8.34 10.39 -5.81
C SER A 25 7.17 9.48 -6.11
N TRP A 26 6.06 9.74 -5.43
CA TRP A 26 4.80 9.14 -5.81
C TRP A 26 4.36 9.75 -7.14
N PRO A 27 3.74 8.96 -8.04
CA PRO A 27 3.12 9.52 -9.23
C PRO A 27 2.13 10.62 -8.84
N GLU A 28 2.21 11.75 -9.52
CA GLU A 28 1.24 12.83 -9.35
C GLU A 28 -0.03 12.47 -10.13
N ILE A 29 -1.16 12.50 -9.45
CA ILE A 29 -2.47 12.11 -10.01
C ILE A 29 -3.46 13.20 -9.60
N SER A 30 -4.29 13.66 -10.52
CA SER A 30 -5.34 14.64 -10.20
C SER A 30 -6.32 14.08 -9.16
N LEU A 31 -7.00 14.97 -8.42
CA LEU A 31 -7.97 14.52 -7.42
C LEU A 31 -9.21 13.86 -8.06
N ASP A 32 -9.64 14.36 -9.22
CA ASP A 32 -10.79 13.82 -9.95
C ASP A 32 -10.49 12.42 -10.51
N ASP A 33 -9.27 12.21 -11.02
CA ASP A 33 -8.82 10.89 -11.46
C ASP A 33 -8.70 9.92 -10.27
N GLN A 34 -8.20 10.38 -9.11
CA GLN A 34 -8.15 9.57 -7.89
C GLN A 34 -9.54 9.11 -7.46
N ASP A 35 -10.54 10.00 -7.48
CA ASP A 35 -11.91 9.68 -7.08
C ASP A 35 -12.57 8.71 -8.07
N THR A 36 -12.33 8.89 -9.38
CA THR A 36 -12.81 7.99 -10.45
C THR A 36 -12.19 6.60 -10.33
N ILE A 37 -10.86 6.52 -10.13
CA ILE A 37 -10.14 5.27 -9.90
C ILE A 37 -10.68 4.55 -8.67
N LEU A 38 -10.92 5.29 -7.58
CA LEU A 38 -11.45 4.73 -6.35
C LEU A 38 -12.85 4.15 -6.54
N GLU A 39 -13.71 4.81 -7.31
CA GLU A 39 -15.06 4.32 -7.62
C GLU A 39 -15.01 3.04 -8.46
N LEU A 40 -14.25 3.03 -9.55
CA LEU A 40 -14.05 1.86 -10.39
C LEU A 40 -13.48 0.68 -9.60
N LEU A 41 -12.51 0.94 -8.71
CA LEU A 41 -11.94 -0.06 -7.82
C LEU A 41 -12.99 -0.60 -6.84
N CYS A 42 -13.81 0.26 -6.22
CA CYS A 42 -14.88 -0.20 -5.33
C CYS A 42 -15.90 -1.08 -6.06
N ASN A 43 -16.23 -0.76 -7.31
CA ASN A 43 -17.13 -1.55 -8.14
C ASN A 43 -16.52 -2.93 -8.46
N LEU A 44 -15.24 -3.00 -8.79
CA LEU A 44 -14.50 -4.24 -9.01
C LEU A 44 -14.46 -5.13 -7.75
N LEU A 45 -14.33 -4.52 -6.57
CA LEU A 45 -14.19 -5.24 -5.29
C LEU A 45 -15.53 -5.60 -4.63
N SER A 46 -16.63 -4.95 -5.01
CA SER A 46 -17.97 -5.16 -4.43
C SER A 46 -18.43 -6.62 -4.45
N PRO A 47 -18.26 -7.40 -5.55
CA PRO A 47 -18.61 -8.82 -5.58
C PRO A 47 -17.87 -9.64 -4.52
N LEU A 48 -16.59 -9.32 -4.26
CA LEU A 48 -15.79 -9.98 -3.22
C LEU A 48 -16.36 -9.70 -1.83
N GLY A 49 -16.74 -8.46 -1.54
CA GLY A 49 -17.34 -8.10 -0.25
C GLY A 49 -18.74 -8.68 -0.05
N GLN A 50 -19.56 -8.79 -1.10
CA GLN A 50 -20.86 -9.47 -1.05
C GLN A 50 -20.68 -10.95 -0.71
N HIS A 51 -19.78 -11.64 -1.42
CA HIS A 51 -19.46 -13.04 -1.14
C HIS A 51 -18.94 -13.25 0.29
N ARG A 52 -18.03 -12.38 0.75
CA ARG A 52 -17.51 -12.43 2.13
C ARG A 52 -18.61 -12.22 3.17
N ARG A 53 -19.52 -11.28 2.96
CA ARG A 53 -20.65 -11.02 3.88
C ARG A 53 -21.65 -12.17 3.93
N ALA A 54 -21.97 -12.77 2.79
CA ALA A 54 -22.96 -13.83 2.69
C ALA A 54 -22.43 -15.19 3.17
N HIS A 55 -21.14 -15.49 2.95
CA HIS A 55 -20.61 -16.85 3.12
C HIS A 55 -19.48 -17.00 4.13
N ILE A 56 -18.83 -15.92 4.56
CA ILE A 56 -17.76 -15.99 5.56
C ILE A 56 -18.30 -15.59 6.92
N LYS A 57 -18.36 -16.55 7.85
CA LYS A 57 -18.72 -16.30 9.25
C LYS A 57 -17.67 -15.38 9.87
N ARG A 58 -18.08 -14.16 10.23
CA ARG A 58 -17.23 -13.26 11.01
C ARG A 58 -16.94 -13.90 12.36
N SER A 59 -15.67 -13.89 12.77
CA SER A 59 -15.29 -14.29 14.11
C SER A 59 -15.99 -13.37 15.12
N LYS A 60 -16.97 -13.90 15.85
CA LYS A 60 -17.50 -13.26 17.05
C LYS A 60 -16.38 -13.41 18.09
N GLY A 61 -15.50 -12.42 18.18
CA GLY A 61 -14.23 -12.49 18.93
C GLY A 61 -14.36 -13.10 20.34
N LYS A 62 -13.22 -13.46 20.94
CA LYS A 62 -13.13 -14.31 22.16
C LYS A 62 -14.11 -13.97 23.30
N ARG A 63 -14.42 -12.68 23.51
CA ARG A 63 -15.41 -12.23 24.51
C ARG A 63 -16.86 -12.55 24.14
N ALA A 64 -17.24 -12.42 22.88
CA ALA A 64 -18.57 -12.78 22.39
C ALA A 64 -18.76 -14.30 22.34
N ALA A 65 -17.70 -15.05 22.01
CA ALA A 65 -17.70 -16.51 22.10
C ALA A 65 -17.91 -17.01 23.54
N ARG A 66 -17.27 -16.36 24.54
CA ARG A 66 -17.47 -16.69 25.96
C ARG A 66 -18.91 -16.40 26.43
N ARG A 67 -19.48 -15.27 26.01
CA ARG A 67 -20.89 -14.94 26.32
C ARG A 67 -21.88 -15.89 25.65
N ALA A 68 -21.61 -16.32 24.42
CA ALA A 68 -22.42 -17.32 23.71
C ALA A 68 -22.21 -18.77 24.20
N ALA A 69 -21.22 -19.02 25.05
CA ALA A 69 -21.07 -20.29 25.77
C ALA A 69 -21.89 -20.30 27.07
N GLU A 70 -22.15 -19.13 27.65
CA GLU A 70 -22.98 -18.95 28.85
C GLU A 70 -24.49 -18.91 28.52
N THR A 71 -24.87 -18.43 27.34
CA THR A 71 -26.22 -18.61 26.76
C THR A 71 -26.22 -19.80 25.79
N GLY A 72 -26.84 -20.92 26.19
CA GLY A 72 -26.86 -22.19 25.45
C GLY A 72 -27.28 -22.10 23.96
N PRO A 73 -27.11 -23.19 23.19
CA PRO A 73 -27.13 -23.16 21.74
C PRO A 73 -28.55 -23.02 21.17
N GLN A 74 -29.02 -21.79 20.99
CA GLN A 74 -30.11 -21.48 20.07
C GLN A 74 -29.55 -20.75 18.86
N ASP A 75 -29.19 -21.51 17.83
CA ASP A 75 -29.65 -21.26 16.46
C ASP A 75 -29.19 -22.39 15.53
N ARG A 76 -30.16 -23.13 14.99
CA ARG A 76 -29.95 -24.08 13.90
C ARG A 76 -29.49 -23.29 12.68
N SER A 77 -28.21 -23.40 12.34
CA SER A 77 -27.73 -23.06 11.00
C SER A 77 -28.36 -24.04 9.99
N PRO A 78 -28.92 -23.59 8.85
CA PRO A 78 -29.30 -24.50 7.79
C PRO A 78 -28.02 -25.05 7.15
N SER A 79 -27.62 -26.25 7.55
CA SER A 79 -26.61 -27.06 6.87
C SER A 79 -27.23 -27.61 5.59
N GLY A 80 -26.74 -27.21 4.40
CA GLY A 80 -27.14 -27.92 3.18
C GLY A 80 -26.83 -27.26 1.83
N ALA A 81 -26.59 -25.95 1.73
CA ALA A 81 -26.21 -25.36 0.45
C ALA A 81 -24.68 -25.43 0.27
N LYS A 82 -24.20 -26.11 -0.78
CA LYS A 82 -22.80 -26.02 -1.22
C LYS A 82 -22.48 -24.54 -1.38
N ALA A 83 -21.53 -24.02 -0.61
CA ALA A 83 -21.13 -22.62 -0.72
C ALA A 83 -20.78 -22.34 -2.19
N PRO A 84 -21.28 -21.24 -2.78
CA PRO A 84 -20.96 -20.92 -4.16
C PRO A 84 -19.43 -20.85 -4.34
N PRO A 85 -18.92 -21.18 -5.54
CA PRO A 85 -17.50 -21.12 -5.81
C PRO A 85 -16.99 -19.71 -5.51
N ARG A 86 -15.78 -19.63 -4.94
CA ARG A 86 -15.14 -18.34 -4.66
C ARG A 86 -15.03 -17.56 -5.97
N PRO A 87 -15.34 -16.26 -5.99
CA PRO A 87 -15.17 -15.45 -7.19
C PRO A 87 -13.73 -15.56 -7.71
N GLU A 88 -13.57 -15.69 -9.02
CA GLU A 88 -12.27 -15.82 -9.70
C GLU A 88 -11.34 -14.65 -9.35
N LEU A 89 -11.92 -13.43 -9.22
CA LEU A 89 -11.28 -12.21 -8.71
C LEU A 89 -10.48 -12.40 -7.41
N CYS A 90 -10.85 -13.36 -6.56
CA CYS A 90 -10.16 -13.57 -5.29
C CYS A 90 -8.75 -14.15 -5.45
N ALA A 91 -8.45 -14.83 -6.56
CA ALA A 91 -7.12 -15.38 -6.84
C ALA A 91 -6.13 -14.32 -7.36
N GLU A 92 -6.67 -13.21 -7.89
CA GLU A 92 -5.92 -12.22 -8.65
C GLU A 92 -5.84 -10.86 -7.95
N VAL A 93 -6.50 -10.73 -6.79
CA VAL A 93 -6.49 -9.53 -5.94
C VAL A 93 -5.92 -9.87 -4.57
N ASP A 94 -4.83 -9.21 -4.21
CA ASP A 94 -4.24 -9.29 -2.89
C ASP A 94 -4.60 -8.06 -2.05
N VAL A 95 -4.99 -8.31 -0.79
CA VAL A 95 -5.42 -7.28 0.14
C VAL A 95 -4.44 -7.23 1.31
N GLY A 96 -3.98 -6.02 1.63
CA GLY A 96 -3.09 -5.75 2.76
C GLY A 96 -1.62 -5.73 2.37
N PHE A 97 -0.86 -4.89 3.07
CA PHE A 97 0.55 -4.65 2.80
C PHE A 97 1.40 -5.93 2.84
N ASN A 98 1.30 -6.72 3.90
CA ASN A 98 2.14 -7.91 4.09
C ASN A 98 1.94 -8.94 2.97
N SER A 99 0.70 -9.11 2.49
CA SER A 99 0.38 -9.99 1.38
C SER A 99 1.08 -9.53 0.10
N ILE A 100 1.01 -8.22 -0.17
CA ILE A 100 1.61 -7.59 -1.34
C ILE A 100 3.14 -7.68 -1.28
N THR A 101 3.76 -7.35 -0.14
CA THR A 101 5.22 -7.40 0.00
C THR A 101 5.76 -8.81 -0.11
N ARG A 102 5.08 -9.79 0.49
CA ARG A 102 5.47 -11.20 0.40
C ARG A 102 5.43 -11.67 -1.06
N ARG A 103 4.39 -11.32 -1.82
CA ARG A 103 4.31 -11.70 -3.23
C ARG A 103 5.35 -10.96 -4.07
N LEU A 104 5.61 -9.69 -3.80
CA LEU A 104 6.70 -8.94 -4.45
C LEU A 104 8.08 -9.58 -4.21
N GLU A 105 8.32 -10.08 -2.99
CA GLU A 105 9.54 -10.82 -2.65
C GLU A 105 9.61 -12.17 -3.38
N GLU A 106 8.53 -12.94 -3.39
CA GLU A 106 8.44 -14.22 -4.11
C GLU A 106 8.73 -14.03 -5.61
N LEU A 107 8.17 -12.98 -6.24
CA LEU A 107 8.46 -12.64 -7.63
C LEU A 107 9.95 -12.32 -7.86
N SER A 108 10.57 -11.58 -6.95
CA SER A 108 11.99 -11.24 -7.04
C SER A 108 12.91 -12.46 -6.92
N GLN A 109 12.55 -13.46 -6.11
CA GLN A 109 13.31 -14.71 -5.97
C GLN A 109 13.22 -15.54 -7.25
N THR A 110 12.02 -15.65 -7.84
CA THR A 110 11.84 -16.41 -9.08
C THR A 110 12.60 -15.82 -10.28
N ASN A 111 12.77 -14.50 -10.33
CA ASN A 111 13.56 -13.85 -11.38
C ASN A 111 15.07 -14.19 -11.29
N SER A 112 15.58 -14.52 -10.10
CA SER A 112 16.99 -14.88 -9.90
C SER A 112 17.29 -16.34 -10.28
N ASP A 113 16.32 -17.23 -10.11
CA ASP A 113 16.48 -18.68 -10.30
C ASP A 113 16.02 -19.20 -11.69
N SER A 114 15.60 -18.30 -12.58
CA SER A 114 15.01 -18.62 -13.90
C SER A 114 16.01 -19.03 -15.00
N GLN A 115 17.01 -19.84 -14.65
CA GLN A 115 17.53 -20.88 -15.56
C GLN A 115 17.00 -22.29 -15.22
N SER A 116 16.24 -22.48 -14.14
CA SER A 116 15.74 -23.82 -13.79
C SER A 116 14.22 -23.97 -13.96
N ILE A 117 13.87 -24.60 -15.08
CA ILE A 117 12.72 -25.51 -15.28
C ILE A 117 11.32 -24.89 -15.13
N ALA A 118 10.74 -24.63 -16.30
CA ALA A 118 9.31 -24.47 -16.53
C ALA A 118 8.48 -25.59 -15.87
N SER A 119 7.93 -25.35 -14.67
CA SER A 119 6.90 -26.19 -14.06
C SER A 119 6.26 -25.55 -12.82
N LYS A 120 5.57 -24.41 -12.96
CA LYS A 120 4.40 -24.07 -12.11
C LYS A 120 3.36 -23.32 -12.93
N VAL A 121 2.43 -24.10 -13.51
CA VAL A 121 1.19 -23.62 -14.09
C VAL A 121 0.41 -22.85 -13.02
N GLY A 122 0.26 -21.52 -13.17
CA GLY A 122 -0.89 -20.80 -12.63
C GLY A 122 -0.76 -19.41 -12.00
N LEU A 123 0.38 -18.93 -11.46
CA LEU A 123 0.28 -17.82 -10.46
C LEU A 123 1.35 -16.70 -10.47
N SER A 124 2.37 -16.72 -11.33
CA SER A 124 3.45 -15.71 -11.27
C SER A 124 3.24 -14.52 -12.21
N GLN A 125 2.02 -14.00 -12.31
CA GLN A 125 1.79 -12.74 -13.03
C GLN A 125 2.23 -11.58 -12.13
N PRO A 126 3.07 -10.65 -12.62
CA PRO A 126 3.42 -9.46 -11.86
C PRO A 126 2.17 -8.62 -11.59
N TYR A 127 2.19 -7.87 -10.50
CA TYR A 127 1.12 -6.89 -10.22
C TYR A 127 1.11 -5.82 -11.32
N SER A 128 -0.06 -5.58 -11.91
CA SER A 128 -0.24 -4.50 -12.88
C SER A 128 -0.51 -3.19 -12.16
N MET A 129 -1.35 -3.22 -11.13
CA MET A 129 -1.78 -2.02 -10.42
C MET A 129 -1.85 -2.25 -8.91
N ILE A 130 -1.34 -1.26 -8.16
CA ILE A 130 -1.27 -1.27 -6.71
C ILE A 130 -1.87 0.03 -6.20
N PHE A 131 -2.86 -0.09 -5.33
CA PHE A 131 -3.61 1.00 -4.74
C PHE A 131 -3.28 1.12 -3.25
N VAL A 132 -3.04 2.35 -2.79
CA VAL A 132 -2.66 2.63 -1.41
C VAL A 132 -3.43 3.84 -0.88
N ALA A 133 -4.03 3.69 0.31
CA ALA A 133 -4.61 4.78 1.08
C ALA A 133 -3.49 5.58 1.78
N ARG A 134 -2.82 6.47 1.03
CA ARG A 134 -1.63 7.21 1.49
C ARG A 134 -1.90 8.09 2.71
N GLY A 135 -3.10 8.66 2.80
CA GLY A 135 -3.50 9.55 3.90
C GLY A 135 -3.48 8.91 5.29
N ASP A 136 -3.58 7.58 5.38
CA ASP A 136 -3.69 6.85 6.65
C ASP A 136 -2.36 6.21 7.12
N LEU A 137 -1.27 6.37 6.34
CA LEU A 137 -0.02 5.64 6.52
C LEU A 137 1.15 6.52 6.94
N SER A 138 2.16 5.92 7.57
CA SER A 138 3.35 6.62 8.05
C SER A 138 4.21 7.15 6.90
N SER A 139 4.98 8.20 7.16
CA SER A 139 5.95 8.74 6.20
C SER A 139 6.98 7.68 5.78
N ALA A 140 7.44 6.84 6.71
CA ALA A 140 8.37 5.75 6.42
C ALA A 140 7.82 4.79 5.37
N PHE A 141 6.56 4.37 5.51
CA PHE A 141 5.88 3.54 4.50
C PHE A 141 5.89 4.23 3.14
N ASN A 142 5.51 5.51 3.12
CA ASN A 142 5.39 6.28 1.89
C ASN A 142 6.74 6.47 1.17
N CYS A 143 7.86 6.49 1.89
CA CYS A 143 9.19 6.60 1.28
C CYS A 143 9.72 5.28 0.69
N HIS A 144 9.38 4.14 1.29
CA HIS A 144 9.93 2.84 0.91
C HIS A 144 9.06 2.08 -0.10
N PHE A 145 7.75 2.25 -0.04
CA PHE A 145 6.83 1.46 -0.84
C PHE A 145 7.01 1.63 -2.36
N PRO A 146 7.12 2.87 -2.90
CA PRO A 146 7.41 3.07 -4.32
C PRO A 146 8.74 2.43 -4.75
N LYS A 147 9.75 2.41 -3.86
CA LYS A 147 11.05 1.80 -4.14
C LYS A 147 10.92 0.29 -4.34
N MET A 148 10.16 -0.41 -3.48
CA MET A 148 9.98 -1.85 -3.65
C MET A 148 9.31 -2.19 -4.98
N ILE A 149 8.26 -1.43 -5.34
CA ILE A 149 7.53 -1.64 -6.59
C ILE A 149 8.40 -1.33 -7.82
N GLY A 150 9.17 -0.24 -7.77
CA GLY A 150 10.05 0.13 -8.87
C GLY A 150 11.18 -0.88 -9.11
N VAL A 151 11.67 -1.54 -8.05
CA VAL A 151 12.66 -2.62 -8.15
C VAL A 151 12.05 -3.87 -8.77
N THR A 152 10.90 -4.31 -8.28
CA THR A 152 10.25 -5.53 -8.80
C THR A 152 9.73 -5.38 -10.22
N SER A 153 9.40 -4.15 -10.63
CA SER A 153 8.94 -3.84 -11.98
C SER A 153 10.07 -3.47 -12.95
N LYS A 154 11.35 -3.58 -12.55
CA LYS A 154 12.50 -3.17 -13.37
C LYS A 154 12.59 -3.94 -14.69
N ASP A 155 12.37 -5.25 -14.63
CA ASP A 155 12.54 -6.16 -15.76
C ASP A 155 11.28 -6.28 -16.63
N SER A 156 10.17 -5.69 -16.19
CA SER A 156 8.91 -5.67 -16.93
C SER A 156 8.95 -4.66 -18.09
N HIS A 157 8.37 -5.04 -19.23
CA HIS A 157 8.17 -4.14 -20.36
C HIS A 157 7.39 -2.89 -19.93
N HIS A 158 7.64 -1.72 -20.55
CA HIS A 158 7.08 -0.44 -20.13
C HIS A 158 5.53 -0.43 -20.03
N ALA A 159 4.87 -1.15 -20.94
CA ALA A 159 3.42 -1.33 -20.96
C ALA A 159 2.90 -2.18 -19.78
N ASP A 160 3.76 -3.03 -19.21
CA ASP A 160 3.42 -4.00 -18.17
C ASP A 160 4.00 -3.61 -16.81
N LYS A 161 4.63 -2.43 -16.72
CA LYS A 161 5.18 -1.91 -15.47
C LYS A 161 4.08 -1.63 -14.46
N ALA A 162 4.32 -2.03 -13.20
CA ALA A 162 3.39 -1.82 -12.12
C ALA A 162 3.08 -0.32 -11.93
N ARG A 163 1.79 0.01 -11.85
CA ARG A 163 1.30 1.37 -11.58
C ARG A 163 0.93 1.50 -10.11
N LEU A 164 1.44 2.53 -9.45
CA LEU A 164 1.16 2.81 -8.05
C LEU A 164 0.24 4.01 -7.93
N VAL A 165 -0.92 3.80 -7.35
CA VAL A 165 -1.91 4.84 -7.08
C VAL A 165 -1.93 5.11 -5.58
N GLY A 166 -1.48 6.29 -5.18
CA GLY A 166 -1.56 6.77 -3.81
C GLY A 166 -2.74 7.72 -3.64
N PHE A 167 -3.79 7.30 -2.95
CA PHE A 167 -4.93 8.17 -2.64
C PHE A 167 -4.53 9.19 -1.57
N SER A 168 -4.69 10.47 -1.92
CA SER A 168 -4.43 11.59 -1.01
C SER A 168 -5.46 11.66 0.13
N LYS A 169 -6.74 11.39 -0.18
CA LYS A 169 -7.84 11.35 0.79
C LYS A 169 -7.85 9.99 1.53
N PRO A 170 -8.24 9.95 2.81
CA PRO A 170 -8.43 8.70 3.54
C PRO A 170 -9.59 7.90 2.89
N CYS A 171 -9.26 6.75 2.32
CA CYS A 171 -10.22 5.89 1.58
C CYS A 171 -10.31 4.47 2.15
N SER A 172 -9.60 4.20 3.25
CA SER A 172 -9.48 2.86 3.82
C SER A 172 -10.82 2.27 4.29
N ASP A 173 -11.73 3.11 4.79
CA ASP A 173 -13.06 2.70 5.22
C ASP A 173 -14.00 2.41 4.02
N ARG A 174 -13.89 3.18 2.93
CA ARG A 174 -14.66 2.95 1.68
C ARG A 174 -14.23 1.64 1.02
N LEU A 175 -12.91 1.41 0.92
CA LEU A 175 -12.35 0.15 0.44
C LEU A 175 -12.72 -1.04 1.35
N GLY A 176 -12.66 -0.85 2.67
CA GLY A 176 -13.08 -1.86 3.64
C GLY A 176 -14.54 -2.26 3.48
N SER A 177 -15.42 -1.26 3.31
CA SER A 177 -16.86 -1.48 3.09
C SER A 177 -17.14 -2.25 1.81
N ALA A 178 -16.45 -1.93 0.71
CA ALA A 178 -16.56 -2.64 -0.57
C ALA A 178 -16.05 -4.09 -0.48
N LEU A 179 -14.94 -4.33 0.22
CA LEU A 179 -14.33 -5.66 0.41
C LEU A 179 -14.94 -6.48 1.55
N GLY A 180 -15.84 -5.91 2.35
CA GLY A 180 -16.42 -6.56 3.53
C GLY A 180 -15.46 -6.75 4.71
N VAL A 181 -14.34 -6.02 4.75
CA VAL A 181 -13.28 -6.07 5.78
C VAL A 181 -13.31 -4.78 6.61
N ALA A 182 -12.86 -4.83 7.87
CA ALA A 182 -12.95 -3.68 8.77
C ALA A 182 -12.15 -2.45 8.28
N ARG A 183 -10.92 -2.65 7.79
CA ARG A 183 -10.08 -1.58 7.25
C ARG A 183 -9.10 -2.15 6.24
N VAL A 184 -8.88 -1.45 5.13
CA VAL A 184 -7.93 -1.85 4.08
C VAL A 184 -7.04 -0.67 3.71
N SER A 185 -5.73 -0.84 3.85
CA SER A 185 -4.75 0.19 3.52
C SER A 185 -4.17 0.07 2.12
N SER A 186 -4.08 -1.16 1.59
CA SER A 186 -3.44 -1.44 0.31
C SER A 186 -4.14 -2.60 -0.40
N VAL A 187 -4.28 -2.48 -1.71
CA VAL A 187 -4.86 -3.50 -2.58
C VAL A 187 -3.98 -3.60 -3.82
N ALA A 188 -3.59 -4.80 -4.20
CA ALA A 188 -2.88 -5.04 -5.45
C ALA A 188 -3.72 -5.94 -6.35
N VAL A 189 -3.68 -5.65 -7.65
CA VAL A 189 -4.41 -6.39 -8.67
C VAL A 189 -3.40 -6.85 -9.72
N THR A 190 -3.53 -8.11 -10.12
CA THR A 190 -2.72 -8.71 -11.19
C THR A 190 -3.34 -8.44 -12.56
N ARG A 191 -2.55 -8.58 -13.62
CA ARG A 191 -3.00 -8.31 -15.00
C ARG A 191 -4.17 -9.19 -15.46
N GLY A 192 -4.28 -10.42 -14.95
CA GLY A 192 -5.30 -11.40 -15.33
C GLY A 192 -6.69 -11.15 -14.77
N ALA A 193 -6.84 -10.19 -13.84
CA ALA A 193 -8.08 -9.94 -13.12
C ALA A 193 -9.31 -9.75 -14.04
N PRO A 194 -10.34 -10.63 -13.95
CA PRO A 194 -11.51 -10.53 -14.81
C PRO A 194 -12.29 -9.25 -14.46
N GLY A 195 -12.64 -8.48 -15.48
CA GLY A 195 -13.33 -7.18 -15.30
C GLY A 195 -12.42 -6.02 -14.88
N ALA A 196 -11.11 -6.24 -14.70
CA ALA A 196 -10.17 -5.17 -14.37
C ALA A 196 -9.65 -4.39 -15.59
N GLY A 197 -9.97 -4.81 -16.82
CA GLY A 197 -9.46 -4.19 -18.05
C GLY A 197 -9.79 -2.70 -18.18
N ALA A 198 -11.05 -2.30 -17.93
CA ALA A 198 -11.45 -0.90 -18.01
C ALA A 198 -10.74 -0.03 -16.95
N LEU A 199 -10.54 -0.57 -15.74
CA LEU A 199 -9.80 0.11 -14.68
C LEU A 199 -8.31 0.23 -15.06
N TRP A 200 -7.74 -0.83 -15.64
CA TRP A 200 -6.36 -0.83 -16.12
C TRP A 200 -6.13 0.22 -17.21
N ASP A 201 -6.99 0.28 -18.22
CA ASP A 201 -6.87 1.24 -19.32
C ASP A 201 -6.95 2.70 -18.83
N PHE A 202 -7.78 2.95 -17.82
CA PHE A 202 -7.88 4.27 -17.19
C PHE A 202 -6.62 4.60 -16.39
N VAL A 203 -6.17 3.68 -15.53
CA VAL A 203 -4.95 3.86 -14.70
C VAL A 203 -3.71 4.02 -15.58
N GLN A 204 -3.62 3.30 -16.69
CA GLN A 204 -2.49 3.38 -17.61
C GLN A 204 -2.39 4.77 -18.27
N LYS A 205 -3.51 5.44 -18.51
CA LYS A 205 -3.56 6.81 -19.06
C LYS A 205 -3.33 7.88 -17.98
N ALA A 206 -3.90 7.69 -16.79
CA ALA A 206 -3.87 8.67 -15.71
C ALA A 206 -2.58 8.63 -14.88
N VAL A 207 -1.88 7.48 -14.81
CA VAL A 207 -0.80 7.26 -13.85
C VAL A 207 0.49 6.82 -14.53
N ALA A 208 1.54 7.59 -14.28
CA ALA A 208 2.88 7.27 -14.75
C ALA A 208 3.45 6.00 -14.07
N PRO A 209 4.29 5.22 -14.77
CA PRO A 209 5.02 4.11 -14.16
C PRO A 209 5.92 4.60 -13.02
N VAL A 210 6.02 3.80 -11.95
CA VAL A 210 6.99 4.09 -10.88
C VAL A 210 8.39 3.79 -11.38
N GLY A 211 9.17 4.84 -11.60
CA GLY A 211 10.58 4.77 -11.97
C GLY A 211 11.49 5.07 -10.79
N ILE A 212 12.62 4.37 -10.70
CA ILE A 212 13.68 4.68 -9.75
C ILE A 212 14.87 5.19 -10.56
N SER A 213 15.04 6.51 -10.59
CA SER A 213 16.09 7.17 -11.37
C SER A 213 17.49 6.65 -11.02
N TRP A 214 17.86 6.66 -9.74
CA TRP A 214 19.18 6.20 -9.31
C TRP A 214 19.48 4.72 -9.63
N LEU A 215 18.45 3.88 -9.78
CA LEU A 215 18.60 2.47 -10.14
C LEU A 215 18.74 2.26 -11.66
N GLN A 216 18.21 3.18 -12.46
CA GLN A 216 18.41 3.22 -13.91
C GLN A 216 19.81 3.77 -14.22
N ASP A 217 20.29 4.70 -13.41
CA ASP A 217 21.60 5.35 -13.53
C ASP A 217 22.77 4.44 -13.11
N VAL A 218 22.56 3.18 -12.75
CA VAL A 218 23.64 2.26 -12.31
C VAL A 218 24.72 2.04 -13.39
N GLY A 219 24.41 2.35 -14.67
CA GLY A 219 25.38 2.40 -15.76
C GLY A 219 25.99 3.80 -16.03
N CYS A 220 25.39 4.87 -15.52
CA CYS A 220 25.89 6.25 -15.60
C CYS A 220 26.57 6.61 -14.29
N THR A 221 27.90 6.50 -14.24
CA THR A 221 28.73 6.86 -13.09
C THR A 221 28.83 8.38 -12.90
N GLU A 222 27.70 9.07 -12.73
CA GLU A 222 27.68 10.49 -12.39
C GLU A 222 27.66 10.64 -10.87
N TYR A 223 28.75 11.18 -10.32
CA TYR A 223 28.84 11.47 -8.90
C TYR A 223 27.85 12.57 -8.52
N ARG A 224 27.02 12.33 -7.50
CA ARG A 224 26.13 13.35 -6.94
C ARG A 224 26.72 13.95 -5.68
N GLU A 225 26.81 15.27 -5.64
CA GLU A 225 27.36 16.01 -4.51
C GLU A 225 26.53 15.84 -3.22
N THR A 226 27.18 16.00 -2.07
CA THR A 226 26.54 15.91 -0.75
C THR A 226 25.61 17.09 -0.51
N LYS A 227 24.35 16.82 -0.19
CA LYS A 227 23.37 17.84 0.14
C LYS A 227 23.38 18.12 1.64
N ILE A 228 23.92 19.27 2.04
CA ILE A 228 23.99 19.68 3.45
C ILE A 228 22.85 20.68 3.73
N SER A 229 21.91 20.30 4.59
CA SER A 229 20.86 21.19 5.08
C SER A 229 21.26 21.79 6.42
N SER A 230 20.99 23.07 6.63
CA SER A 230 21.28 23.76 7.89
C SER A 230 19.97 24.30 8.45
N VAL A 231 19.56 23.82 9.63
CA VAL A 231 18.27 24.16 10.25
C VAL A 231 18.51 24.77 11.62
N GLU A 232 17.93 25.94 11.87
CA GLU A 232 17.91 26.55 13.20
C GLU A 232 16.98 25.73 14.13
N SER A 233 17.55 25.16 15.18
CA SER A 233 16.79 24.43 16.19
C SER A 233 16.88 25.12 17.54
N SER A 234 15.74 25.18 18.26
CA SER A 234 15.69 25.70 19.63
C SER A 234 16.31 24.69 20.59
N VAL A 235 17.34 25.10 21.32
CA VAL A 235 18.01 24.28 22.33
C VAL A 235 17.47 24.67 23.71
N GLY A 236 17.04 23.67 24.47
CA GLY A 236 16.45 23.85 25.80
C GLY A 236 17.34 24.66 26.76
N THR A 237 16.70 25.30 27.75
CA THR A 237 17.39 26.12 28.75
C THR A 237 18.33 25.26 29.60
N LYS A 238 19.58 25.69 29.71
CA LYS A 238 20.61 25.03 30.53
C LYS A 238 20.13 25.05 31.99
N LYS A 239 19.97 23.87 32.64
CA LYS A 239 19.67 23.81 34.07
C LYS A 239 20.77 24.56 34.84
N ALA A 240 20.40 25.63 35.54
CA ALA A 240 21.31 26.35 36.42
C ALA A 240 21.74 25.38 37.54
N LYS A 241 23.06 25.27 37.74
CA LYS A 241 23.64 24.48 38.83
C LYS A 241 23.35 25.24 40.12
N MET A 242 22.46 24.72 40.97
CA MET A 242 22.27 25.26 42.32
C MET A 242 23.57 25.08 43.08
N ALA A 243 24.11 26.18 43.62
CA ALA A 243 25.25 26.21 44.53
C ALA A 243 24.78 26.00 45.97
#